data_AF-A0AAE9FEH3-F1
#
_entry.id   AF-A0AAE9FEH3-F1
#
_cell.length_a   1.000
_cell.length_b   1.000
_cell.length_c   1.000
_cell.angle_alpha   90.00
_cell.angle_beta   90.00
_cell.angle_gamma   90.00
#
_symmetry.space_group_name_H-M   'P 1'
#
loop_
_entity.id
_entity.type
_entity.pdbx_description
1 polymer ?
#
loop_
_entity_poly.entity_id
_entity_poly.type
_entity_poly.pdbx_seq_one_letter_code
_entity_poly.pdbx_strand_id
1 'polypeptide(L)'
;MKNCWHKFADVRPDFKTCVDYLKGYMRKCAGELLAHVDNELYLELEKQYELEEWLMTDRPKFQGGTFIRKPKNNEEPPTGPCLIVESSA
;
A
#
# COMPACT_ATOMS: atom_id res chain seq x y z
N MET A 1 -10.32 27.51 6.63
CA MET A 1 -9.41 28.64 6.87
C MET A 1 -10.02 30.00 6.52
N LYS A 2 -10.65 30.20 5.34
CA LYS A 2 -11.21 31.51 4.93
C LYS A 2 -12.13 32.17 5.96
N ASN A 3 -13.00 31.40 6.62
CA ASN A 3 -13.97 31.94 7.59
C ASN A 3 -13.32 32.37 8.93
N CYS A 4 -12.21 31.75 9.34
CA CYS A 4 -11.50 32.15 10.56
C CYS A 4 -10.86 33.55 10.42
N TRP A 5 -10.64 34.01 9.19
CA TRP A 5 -10.00 35.28 8.84
C TRP A 5 -11.02 36.31 8.34
N HIS A 6 -12.32 36.06 8.55
CA HIS A 6 -13.38 36.90 8.02
C HIS A 6 -13.34 38.31 8.63
N LYS A 7 -13.71 39.34 7.86
CA LYS A 7 -13.70 40.74 8.33
C LYS A 7 -14.64 40.93 9.52
N PHE A 8 -15.83 40.36 9.44
CA PHE A 8 -16.84 40.42 10.50
C PHE A 8 -16.65 39.30 11.52
N ALA A 9 -16.74 39.63 12.81
CA ALA A 9 -16.45 38.72 13.93
C ALA A 9 -17.54 37.67 14.16
N ASP A 10 -18.79 38.02 13.91
CA ASP A 10 -19.97 37.14 13.95
C ASP A 10 -19.90 35.99 12.93
N VAL A 11 -19.16 36.19 11.83
CA VAL A 11 -18.94 35.14 10.81
C VAL A 11 -17.79 34.21 11.18
N ARG A 12 -16.89 34.64 12.08
CA ARG A 12 -15.74 33.80 12.46
C ARG A 12 -16.23 32.65 13.32
N PRO A 13 -15.90 31.40 12.97
CA PRO A 13 -16.22 30.25 13.80
C PRO A 13 -15.52 30.37 15.15
N ASP A 14 -16.19 29.91 16.20
CA ASP A 14 -15.55 29.77 17.50
C ASP A 14 -14.52 28.61 17.48
N PHE A 15 -13.75 28.51 18.57
CA PHE A 15 -12.72 27.50 18.69
C PHE A 15 -13.30 26.08 18.60
N LYS A 16 -14.46 25.84 19.23
CA LYS A 16 -15.12 24.53 19.24
C LYS A 16 -15.50 24.08 17.83
N THR A 17 -16.10 24.98 17.05
CA THR A 17 -16.48 24.75 15.66
C THR A 17 -15.26 24.43 14.79
N CYS A 18 -14.14 25.11 15.02
CA CYS A 18 -12.88 24.80 14.32
C CYS A 18 -12.36 23.39 14.66
N VAL A 19 -12.40 23.01 15.93
CA VAL A 19 -11.99 21.67 16.39
C VAL A 19 -12.87 20.58 15.80
N ASP A 20 -14.19 20.77 15.82
CA ASP A 20 -15.15 19.79 15.30
C ASP A 20 -15.01 19.64 13.78
N TYR A 21 -14.82 20.75 13.06
CA TYR A 21 -14.52 20.73 11.63
C TYR A 21 -13.24 19.93 11.34
N LEU A 22 -12.16 20.19 12.07
CA LEU A 22 -10.87 19.51 11.85
C LEU A 22 -10.98 18.02 12.14
N LYS A 23 -11.62 17.62 13.25
CA LYS A 23 -11.86 16.22 13.59
C LYS A 23 -12.70 15.51 12.52
N GLY A 24 -13.75 16.17 12.03
CA GLY A 24 -14.59 15.64 10.95
C GLY A 24 -13.81 15.46 9.65
N TYR A 25 -12.98 16.45 9.29
CA TYR A 25 -12.14 16.40 8.11
C TYR A 25 -11.11 15.26 8.19
N MET A 26 -10.39 15.13 9.31
CA MET A 26 -9.42 14.04 9.50
C MET A 26 -10.05 12.66 9.39
N ARG A 27 -11.26 12.46 9.93
CA ARG A 27 -12.00 11.20 9.79
C ARG A 27 -12.31 10.87 8.34
N LYS A 28 -12.65 11.86 7.51
CA LYS A 28 -12.91 11.66 6.07
C LYS A 28 -11.63 11.37 5.31
N CYS A 29 -10.58 12.16 5.53
CA CYS A 29 -9.30 11.98 4.85
C CYS A 29 -8.64 10.64 5.19
N ALA A 30 -8.83 10.11 6.40
CA ALA A 30 -8.36 8.78 6.75
C ALA A 30 -8.99 7.70 5.86
N GLY A 31 -10.30 7.80 5.56
CA GLY A 31 -10.96 6.87 4.66
C GLY A 31 -10.48 6.99 3.20
N GLU A 32 -10.32 8.22 2.71
CA GLU A 32 -9.78 8.48 1.36
C GLU A 32 -8.35 7.96 1.21
N LEU A 33 -7.51 8.13 2.23
CA LEU A 33 -6.13 7.62 2.23
C LEU A 33 -6.11 6.09 2.21
N LEU A 34 -6.93 5.42 3.02
CA LEU A 34 -7.01 3.96 3.02
C LEU A 34 -7.48 3.44 1.65
N ALA A 35 -8.52 4.04 1.08
CA ALA A 35 -9.00 3.66 -0.25
C ALA A 35 -7.94 3.86 -1.34
N HIS A 36 -7.11 4.90 -1.23
CA HIS A 36 -6.01 5.13 -2.15
C HIS A 36 -4.94 4.03 -2.03
N VAL A 37 -4.54 3.67 -0.80
CA VAL A 37 -3.56 2.60 -0.54
C VAL A 37 -4.08 1.25 -1.03
N ASP A 38 -5.34 0.92 -0.78
CA ASP A 38 -5.95 -0.33 -1.26
C ASP A 38 -5.92 -0.42 -2.79
N ASN A 39 -6.18 0.69 -3.48
CA ASN A 39 -6.10 0.76 -4.94
C ASN A 39 -4.66 0.59 -5.45
N GLU A 40 -3.66 1.20 -4.80
CA GLU A 40 -2.26 0.99 -5.17
C GLU A 40 -1.82 -0.46 -4.98
N LEU A 41 -2.20 -1.09 -3.87
CA LEU A 41 -1.91 -2.49 -3.60
C LEU A 41 -2.58 -3.42 -4.62
N TYR A 42 -3.81 -3.12 -5.03
CA TYR A 42 -4.51 -3.87 -6.06
C TYR A 42 -3.80 -3.80 -7.42
N LEU A 43 -3.38 -2.60 -7.84
CA LEU A 43 -2.64 -2.42 -9.09
C LEU A 43 -1.25 -3.10 -9.05
N GLU A 44 -0.58 -3.07 -7.90
CA GLU A 44 0.69 -3.78 -7.74
C GLU A 44 0.50 -5.30 -7.80
N LEU A 45 -0.60 -5.82 -7.24
CA LEU A 45 -0.95 -7.23 -7.34
C LEU A 45 -1.15 -7.67 -8.80
N GLU A 46 -1.88 -6.89 -9.61
CA GLU A 46 -2.05 -7.18 -11.04
C GLU A 46 -0.71 -7.24 -11.79
N LYS A 47 0.18 -6.27 -11.54
CA LYS A 47 1.53 -6.28 -12.13
C LYS A 47 2.35 -7.49 -11.71
N GLN A 48 2.21 -7.95 -10.46
CA GLN A 48 2.90 -9.16 -10.02
C GLN A 48 2.41 -10.40 -10.74
N TYR A 49 1.11 -10.50 -11.05
CA TYR A 49 0.59 -11.59 -11.86
C TYR A 49 1.13 -11.56 -13.30
N GLU A 50 1.15 -10.38 -13.92
CA GLU A 50 1.75 -10.21 -15.26
C GLU A 50 3.23 -10.60 -15.27
N LEU A 51 3.98 -10.19 -14.23
CA LEU A 51 5.38 -10.56 -14.07
C LEU A 51 5.55 -12.08 -13.88
N GLU A 52 4.70 -12.72 -13.09
CA GLU A 52 4.73 -14.18 -12.90
C GLU A 52 4.44 -14.91 -14.21
N GLU A 53 3.44 -14.48 -14.96
CA GLU A 53 3.13 -15.03 -16.29
C GLU A 53 4.31 -14.87 -17.25
N TRP A 54 4.92 -13.69 -17.29
CA TRP A 54 6.11 -13.45 -18.10
C TRP A 54 7.29 -14.36 -17.70
N LEU A 55 7.53 -14.52 -16.39
CA LEU A 55 8.57 -15.42 -15.86
C LEU A 55 8.34 -16.89 -16.23
N MET A 56 7.08 -17.29 -16.42
CA MET A 56 6.73 -18.65 -16.82
C MET A 56 6.81 -18.88 -18.33
N THR A 57 6.59 -17.83 -19.13
CA THR A 57 6.45 -17.95 -20.59
C THR A 57 7.74 -17.63 -21.33
N ASP A 58 8.45 -16.56 -20.96
CA ASP A 58 9.61 -16.02 -21.68
C ASP A 58 10.89 -16.04 -20.84
N ARG A 59 10.98 -16.95 -19.87
CA ARG A 59 12.13 -17.07 -18.97
C ARG A 59 13.43 -17.11 -19.79
N PRO A 60 14.34 -16.13 -19.62
CA PRO A 60 15.69 -16.26 -20.16
C PRO A 60 16.30 -17.51 -19.53
N LYS A 61 16.81 -18.43 -20.36
CA LYS A 61 17.56 -19.61 -19.89
C LYS A 61 18.87 -19.15 -19.27
N PHE A 62 18.84 -18.55 -18.09
CA PHE A 62 20.04 -18.34 -17.29
C PHE A 62 20.54 -19.71 -16.83
N GLN A 63 21.67 -20.13 -17.39
CA GLN A 63 22.43 -21.27 -16.90
C GLN A 63 22.97 -20.90 -15.51
N GLY A 64 22.32 -21.38 -14.44
CA GLY A 64 22.86 -21.31 -13.08
C GLY A 64 21.88 -21.03 -11.94
N GLY A 65 20.63 -20.61 -12.20
CA GLY A 65 19.66 -20.28 -11.15
C GLY A 65 18.50 -21.27 -11.07
N THR A 66 18.61 -22.32 -10.25
CA THR A 66 17.50 -23.23 -9.97
C THR A 66 16.64 -22.64 -8.84
N PHE A 67 15.51 -22.01 -9.19
CA PHE A 67 14.49 -21.69 -8.20
C PHE A 67 13.65 -22.93 -7.91
N ILE A 68 13.82 -23.51 -6.72
CA ILE A 68 13.00 -24.64 -6.25
C ILE A 68 11.65 -24.08 -5.79
N ARG A 69 10.57 -24.40 -6.51
CA ARG A 69 9.21 -24.24 -6.00
C ARG A 69 9.10 -25.08 -4.72
N LYS A 70 8.81 -24.47 -3.57
CA LYS A 70 8.41 -25.25 -2.39
C LYS A 70 7.14 -26.03 -2.74
N PRO A 71 7.07 -27.34 -2.43
CA PRO A 71 5.83 -28.08 -2.60
C PRO A 71 4.75 -27.50 -1.69
N LYS A 72 3.52 -27.45 -2.19
CA LYS A 72 2.32 -27.06 -1.43
C LYS A 72 2.07 -28.14 -0.37
N ASN A 73 2.64 -27.97 0.82
CA ASN A 73 2.11 -28.63 2.02
C ASN A 73 1.17 -27.65 2.70
N ASN A 74 -0.03 -28.14 2.99
CA ASN A 74 -1.05 -27.45 3.75
C ASN A 74 -0.52 -27.17 5.17
N GLU A 75 -0.96 -26.03 5.73
CA GLU A 75 -0.77 -25.50 7.09
C GLU A 75 0.37 -24.48 7.31
N GLU A 76 -0.07 -23.31 7.81
CA GLU A 76 0.61 -22.09 8.30
C GLU A 76 1.18 -21.04 7.32
N PRO A 77 1.00 -19.73 7.63
CA PRO A 77 1.30 -18.62 6.72
C PRO A 77 2.81 -18.38 6.66
N PRO A 78 3.43 -18.33 5.47
CA PRO A 78 4.85 -18.05 5.39
C PRO A 78 5.08 -16.55 5.59
N THR A 79 5.69 -16.22 6.73
CA THR A 79 6.58 -15.06 6.88
C THR A 79 7.43 -14.93 5.61
N GLY A 80 7.46 -13.71 5.05
CA GLY A 80 7.85 -13.41 3.67
C GLY A 80 9.19 -13.95 3.15
N PRO A 81 9.52 -13.69 1.88
CA PRO A 81 10.64 -14.35 1.20
C PRO A 81 11.98 -14.02 1.86
N CYS A 82 12.53 -14.95 2.63
CA CYS A 82 13.93 -14.92 3.05
C CYS A 82 14.81 -15.28 1.85
N LEU A 83 15.49 -14.28 1.28
CA LEU A 83 16.58 -14.51 0.32
C LEU A 83 17.83 -14.94 1.12
N ILE A 84 18.11 -16.25 1.16
CA ILE A 84 19.41 -16.73 1.62
C ILE A 84 20.36 -16.65 0.43
N VAL A 85 21.23 -15.64 0.44
CA VAL A 85 22.39 -15.57 -0.45
C VAL A 85 23.51 -16.35 0.24
N GLU A 86 23.78 -17.56 -0.20
CA GLU A 86 25.04 -18.24 0.15
C GLU A 86 26.16 -17.62 -0.70
N SER A 87 27.05 -16.86 -0.05
CA SER A 87 28.31 -16.44 -0.66
C SER A 87 29.29 -17.61 -0.61
N SER A 88 29.66 -18.13 -1.79
CA SER A 88 30.75 -19.10 -1.91
C SER A 88 32.10 -18.46 -1.56
N ALA A 89 32.91 -19.23 -0.82
CA ALA A 89 34.21 -18.88 -0.23
C ALA A 89 35.30 -18.49 -1.23
#